data_AF-A0A4Q5PZ26-F1
#
_entry.id   AF-A0A4Q5PZ26-F1
#
_cell.length_a   1.000
_cell.length_b   1.000
_cell.length_c   1.000
_cell.angle_alpha   90.00
_cell.angle_beta   90.00
_cell.angle_gamma   90.00
#
_symmetry.space_group_name_H-M   'P 1'
#
loop_
_entity.id
_entity.type
_entity.pdbx_description
1 polymer ?
#
loop_
_entity_poly.entity_id
_entity_poly.type
_entity_poly.pdbx_seq_one_letter_code
_entity_poly.pdbx_strand_id
1 'polypeptide(L)'
;DNINQVIDKLFEILPEGKAYYDVESLTDTNTRDVAGEMVREQLFRLLGDEVPHSSAVFVESYKDNLEKGLTSIKMNIYVERDSQKGIVIGKGGTKLREIGENARKEIEELIGNKVFLELHVKVMKNWRDNIKDLKKLGYIVD
;
A
#
# COMPACT_ATOMS: atom_id res chain seq x y z
N ASP A 1 11.32 -18.06 -15.41
CA ASP A 1 12.30 -19.16 -15.54
C ASP A 1 13.17 -19.30 -14.31
N ASN A 2 13.70 -20.49 -14.03
CA ASN A 2 14.59 -20.86 -12.91
C ASN A 2 14.07 -20.78 -11.47
N ILE A 3 12.80 -20.41 -11.25
CA ILE A 3 12.20 -20.36 -9.89
C ILE A 3 12.34 -21.72 -9.17
N ASN A 4 12.04 -22.82 -9.85
CA ASN A 4 12.12 -24.16 -9.24
C ASN A 4 13.55 -24.52 -8.80
N GLN A 5 14.56 -24.17 -9.60
CA GLN A 5 15.96 -24.45 -9.25
C GLN A 5 16.40 -23.67 -8.00
N VAL A 6 15.91 -22.44 -7.84
CA VAL A 6 16.16 -21.63 -6.64
C VAL A 6 15.47 -22.25 -5.43
N ILE A 7 14.22 -22.67 -5.58
CA ILE A 7 13.46 -23.34 -4.52
C ILE A 7 14.20 -24.62 -4.07
N ASP A 8 14.61 -25.46 -5.00
CA ASP A 8 15.34 -26.71 -4.69
C ASP A 8 16.63 -26.43 -3.90
N LYS A 9 17.40 -25.43 -4.34
CA LYS A 9 18.64 -25.02 -3.64
C LYS A 9 18.41 -24.44 -2.26
N LEU A 10 17.28 -23.76 -2.03
CA LEU A 10 16.90 -23.27 -0.71
C LEU A 10 16.53 -24.43 0.22
N PHE A 11 15.81 -25.45 -0.27
CA PHE A 11 15.50 -26.64 0.52
C PHE A 11 16.74 -27.45 0.92
N GLU A 12 17.81 -27.46 0.11
CA GLU A 12 19.08 -28.12 0.44
C GLU A 12 19.78 -27.51 1.67
N ILE A 13 19.54 -26.23 1.99
CA ILE A 13 20.23 -25.51 3.08
C ILE A 13 19.32 -25.13 4.25
N LEU A 14 18.00 -25.31 4.12
CA LEU A 14 17.05 -24.96 5.17
C LEU A 14 17.19 -25.94 6.35
N PRO A 15 17.29 -25.46 7.61
CA PRO A 15 17.26 -26.36 8.75
C PRO A 15 15.90 -27.05 8.87
N GLU A 16 15.90 -28.31 9.28
CA GLU A 16 14.67 -29.01 9.66
C GLU A 16 13.99 -28.29 10.83
N GLY A 17 12.67 -28.15 10.76
CA GLY A 17 11.90 -27.44 11.76
C GLY A 17 10.40 -27.60 11.55
N LYS A 18 9.63 -27.16 12.55
CA LYS A 18 8.17 -27.09 12.43
C LYS A 18 7.76 -25.94 11.52
N ALA A 19 6.58 -26.05 10.91
CA ALA A 19 5.92 -24.90 10.31
C ALA A 19 5.66 -23.85 11.41
N TYR A 20 6.23 -22.65 11.24
CA TYR A 20 6.04 -21.53 12.18
C TYR A 20 4.74 -20.75 11.93
N TYR A 21 4.20 -20.85 10.72
CA TYR A 21 2.98 -20.19 10.27
C TYR A 21 2.01 -21.23 9.71
N ASP A 22 0.73 -20.89 9.68
CA ASP A 22 -0.29 -21.70 9.04
C ASP A 22 -0.01 -21.84 7.54
N VAL A 23 -0.19 -23.04 6.99
CA VAL A 23 0.00 -23.31 5.56
C VAL A 23 -1.00 -22.57 4.68
N GLU A 24 -2.14 -22.16 5.24
CA GLU A 24 -3.15 -21.34 4.57
C GLU A 24 -2.86 -19.83 4.67
N SER A 25 -1.94 -19.42 5.54
CA SER A 25 -1.55 -18.02 5.70
C SER A 25 -0.60 -17.61 4.57
N LEU A 26 -1.10 -16.78 3.64
CA LEU A 26 -0.30 -16.26 2.53
C LEU A 26 0.66 -15.14 2.95
N THR A 27 0.34 -14.40 4.01
CA THR A 27 1.15 -13.29 4.52
C THR A 27 0.91 -13.08 6.01
N ASP A 28 1.95 -12.66 6.73
CA ASP A 28 1.88 -12.17 8.10
C ASP A 28 1.53 -10.67 8.18
N THR A 29 1.47 -10.00 7.01
CA THR A 29 1.14 -8.58 6.89
C THR A 29 -0.37 -8.37 6.93
N ASN A 30 -0.82 -7.33 7.64
CA ASN A 30 -2.24 -7.00 7.73
C ASN A 30 -2.80 -6.60 6.35
N THR A 31 -3.96 -7.13 5.96
CA THR A 31 -4.66 -6.77 4.70
C THR A 31 -4.80 -5.26 4.51
N ARG A 32 -4.95 -4.51 5.62
CA ARG A 32 -4.93 -3.05 5.64
C ARG A 32 -3.66 -2.47 5.01
N ASP A 33 -2.50 -2.97 5.39
CA ASP A 33 -1.21 -2.46 4.96
C ASP A 33 -0.95 -2.85 3.50
N VAL A 34 -1.31 -4.08 3.12
CA VAL A 34 -1.28 -4.51 1.71
C VAL A 34 -2.13 -3.59 0.83
N ALA A 35 -3.33 -3.21 1.27
CA ALA A 35 -4.17 -2.26 0.53
C ALA A 35 -3.51 -0.87 0.39
N GLY A 36 -2.81 -0.40 1.43
CA GLY A 36 -2.01 0.83 1.35
C GLY A 36 -0.88 0.73 0.33
N GLU A 37 -0.20 -0.40 0.28
CA GLU A 37 0.87 -0.68 -0.67
C GLU A 37 0.37 -0.78 -2.11
N MET A 38 -0.83 -1.31 -2.35
CA MET A 38 -1.46 -1.29 -3.68
C MET A 38 -1.67 0.14 -4.20
N VAL A 39 -2.10 1.07 -3.34
CA VAL A 39 -2.17 2.49 -3.73
C VAL A 39 -0.78 3.05 -3.98
N ARG A 40 0.22 2.71 -3.15
CA ARG A 40 1.61 3.15 -3.34
C ARG A 40 2.18 2.65 -4.66
N GLU A 41 1.90 1.41 -5.03
CA GLU A 41 2.29 0.83 -6.32
C GLU A 41 1.71 1.62 -7.51
N GLN A 42 0.45 2.05 -7.44
CA GLN A 42 -0.14 2.90 -8.47
C GLN A 42 0.57 4.26 -8.59
N LEU A 43 1.12 4.81 -7.49
CA LEU A 43 1.96 6.01 -7.56
C LEU A 43 3.23 5.75 -8.37
N PHE A 44 3.88 4.59 -8.18
CA PHE A 44 5.06 4.20 -8.97
C PHE A 44 4.74 3.94 -10.44
N ARG A 45 3.57 3.37 -10.74
CA ARG A 45 3.17 3.05 -12.12
C ARG A 45 2.75 4.29 -12.92
N LEU A 46 2.10 5.26 -12.28
CA LEU A 46 1.41 6.36 -12.96
C LEU A 46 2.12 7.71 -12.84
N LEU A 47 3.10 7.85 -11.95
CA LEU A 47 3.88 9.06 -11.74
C LEU A 47 5.35 8.80 -12.08
N GLY A 48 6.04 9.87 -12.50
CA GLY A 48 7.46 9.83 -12.83
C GLY A 48 8.34 10.58 -11.82
N ASP A 49 9.61 10.71 -12.20
CA ASP A 49 10.63 11.47 -11.48
C ASP A 49 10.74 11.08 -9.99
N GLU A 50 10.87 12.05 -9.09
CA GLU A 50 11.07 11.80 -7.66
C GLU A 50 9.77 11.63 -6.87
N VAL A 51 8.61 11.83 -7.50
CA VAL A 51 7.32 11.91 -6.80
C VAL A 51 6.95 10.58 -6.12
N PRO A 52 7.04 9.40 -6.77
CA PRO A 52 6.77 8.13 -6.10
C PRO A 52 7.66 7.92 -4.86
N HIS A 53 8.95 8.26 -4.99
CA HIS A 53 9.96 8.06 -3.95
C HIS A 53 9.86 9.03 -2.77
N SER A 54 9.13 10.13 -2.93
CA SER A 54 8.86 11.12 -1.88
C SER A 54 7.43 11.04 -1.36
N SER A 55 6.74 9.93 -1.66
CA SER A 55 5.38 9.67 -1.24
C SER A 55 5.28 8.53 -0.22
N ALA A 56 4.30 8.64 0.67
CA ALA A 56 3.90 7.58 1.60
C ALA A 56 2.38 7.42 1.58
N VAL A 57 1.89 6.19 1.71
CA VAL A 57 0.46 5.92 1.83
C VAL A 57 0.18 5.43 3.25
N PHE A 58 -0.73 6.12 3.92
CA PHE A 58 -1.16 5.77 5.26
C PHE A 58 -2.65 5.49 5.26
N VAL A 59 -3.04 4.30 5.68
CA VAL A 59 -4.45 3.96 5.85
C VAL A 59 -4.96 4.61 7.12
N GLU A 60 -5.84 5.60 6.98
CA GLU A 60 -6.42 6.34 8.12
C GLU A 60 -7.55 5.55 8.77
N SER A 61 -8.42 4.94 7.97
CA SER A 61 -9.50 4.09 8.48
C SER A 61 -9.79 2.93 7.54
N TYR A 62 -10.05 1.76 8.12
CA TYR A 62 -10.48 0.56 7.41
C TYR A 62 -11.72 0.04 8.13
N LYS A 63 -12.88 0.06 7.48
CA LYS A 63 -14.16 -0.36 8.06
C LYS A 63 -14.78 -1.42 7.17
N ASP A 64 -14.82 -2.64 7.68
CA ASP A 64 -15.46 -3.73 6.99
C ASP A 64 -16.94 -3.81 7.37
N ASN A 65 -17.83 -3.72 6.39
CA ASN A 65 -19.27 -3.89 6.56
C ASN A 65 -19.74 -5.14 5.80
N LEU A 66 -19.54 -6.29 6.45
CA LEU A 66 -19.87 -7.60 5.90
C LEU A 66 -21.36 -7.73 5.57
N GLU A 67 -22.25 -7.14 6.38
CA GLU A 67 -23.70 -7.17 6.12
C GLU A 67 -24.09 -6.48 4.81
N LYS A 68 -23.33 -5.45 4.41
CA LYS A 68 -23.53 -4.71 3.15
C LYS A 68 -22.61 -5.18 2.03
N GLY A 69 -21.73 -6.14 2.28
CA GLY A 69 -20.71 -6.58 1.31
C GLY A 69 -19.79 -5.45 0.85
N LEU A 70 -19.51 -4.49 1.74
CA LEU A 70 -18.76 -3.27 1.41
C LEU A 70 -17.69 -2.99 2.46
N THR A 71 -16.45 -2.84 2.01
CA THR A 71 -15.35 -2.32 2.83
C THR A 71 -15.08 -0.87 2.48
N SER A 72 -15.13 0.02 3.47
CA SER A 72 -14.82 1.45 3.30
C SER A 72 -13.43 1.75 3.82
N ILE A 73 -12.57 2.28 2.95
CA ILE A 73 -11.16 2.55 3.26
C ILE A 73 -10.85 4.01 2.97
N LYS A 74 -10.26 4.69 3.95
CA LYS A 74 -9.74 6.06 3.81
C LYS A 74 -8.23 6.03 3.92
N MET A 75 -7.54 6.61 2.95
CA MET A 75 -6.09 6.67 2.93
C MET A 75 -5.59 8.09 2.65
N ASN A 76 -4.47 8.42 3.27
CA ASN A 76 -3.72 9.63 3.01
C ASN A 76 -2.49 9.29 2.17
N ILE A 77 -2.33 10.00 1.05
CA ILE A 77 -1.10 10.05 0.28
C ILE A 77 -0.33 11.27 0.76
N TYR A 78 0.76 11.04 1.48
CA TYR A 78 1.67 12.09 1.92
C TYR A 78 2.73 12.35 0.88
N VAL A 79 3.03 13.62 0.63
CA VAL A 79 4.14 14.09 -0.21
C VAL A 79 4.89 15.22 0.50
N GLU A 80 6.10 15.54 0.04
CA GLU A 80 6.94 16.54 0.73
C GLU A 80 6.68 17.98 0.31
N ARG A 81 6.19 18.21 -0.92
CA ARG A 81 6.02 19.55 -1.49
C ARG A 81 4.63 19.74 -2.13
N ASP A 82 4.14 20.98 -2.13
CA ASP A 82 2.88 21.34 -2.78
C ASP A 82 2.88 21.08 -4.30
N SER A 83 4.04 21.25 -4.95
CA SER A 83 4.19 20.90 -6.37
C SER A 83 3.92 19.43 -6.64
N GLN A 84 4.43 18.54 -5.78
CA GLN A 84 4.20 17.09 -5.85
C GLN A 84 2.73 16.76 -5.57
N LYS A 85 2.10 17.45 -4.62
CA LYS A 85 0.66 17.31 -4.37
C LYS A 85 -0.15 17.64 -5.63
N GLY A 86 0.22 18.70 -6.35
CA GLY A 86 -0.38 19.04 -7.64
C GLY A 86 -0.22 17.92 -8.68
N ILE A 87 0.94 17.28 -8.75
CA ILE A 87 1.24 16.17 -9.67
C ILE A 87 0.37 14.94 -9.35
N VAL A 88 0.30 14.54 -8.09
CA VAL A 88 -0.52 13.39 -7.64
C VAL A 88 -2.00 13.63 -7.92
N ILE A 89 -2.50 14.84 -7.67
CA ILE A 89 -3.90 15.19 -7.93
C ILE A 89 -4.17 15.20 -9.44
N GLY A 90 -3.27 15.81 -10.23
CA GLY A 90 -3.45 16.03 -11.65
C GLY A 90 -4.52 17.07 -11.97
N LYS A 91 -4.61 17.48 -13.24
CA LYS A 91 -5.58 18.49 -13.69
C LYS A 91 -7.01 18.02 -13.40
N GLY A 92 -7.74 18.75 -12.57
CA GLY A 92 -9.13 18.41 -12.21
C GLY A 92 -9.27 17.09 -11.41
N GLY A 93 -8.21 16.62 -10.74
CA GLY A 93 -8.25 15.37 -9.98
C GLY A 93 -8.14 14.10 -10.82
N THR A 94 -7.85 14.23 -12.12
CA THR A 94 -7.84 13.11 -13.08
C THR A 94 -6.82 12.03 -12.73
N LYS A 95 -5.63 12.41 -12.26
CA LYS A 95 -4.56 11.47 -11.91
C LYS A 95 -4.88 10.73 -10.61
N LEU A 96 -5.36 11.44 -9.58
CA LEU A 96 -5.79 10.82 -8.33
C LEU A 96 -6.97 9.85 -8.53
N ARG A 97 -7.90 10.19 -9.42
CA ARG A 97 -8.99 9.30 -9.79
C ARG A 97 -8.48 8.02 -10.46
N GLU A 98 -7.55 8.14 -11.40
CA GLU A 98 -6.93 6.98 -12.07
C GLU A 98 -6.19 6.07 -11.07
N ILE A 99 -5.37 6.66 -10.18
CA ILE A 99 -4.71 5.96 -9.07
C ILE A 99 -5.73 5.19 -8.23
N GLY A 100 -6.79 5.88 -7.78
CA GLY A 100 -7.83 5.27 -6.94
C GLY A 100 -8.62 4.19 -7.67
N GLU A 101 -8.93 4.35 -8.95
CA GLU A 101 -9.67 3.36 -9.74
C GLU A 101 -8.88 2.07 -9.95
N ASN A 102 -7.58 2.16 -10.23
CA ASN A 102 -6.73 0.99 -10.41
C ASN A 102 -6.50 0.28 -9.08
N ALA A 103 -6.10 1.01 -8.04
CA ALA A 103 -5.87 0.44 -6.72
C ALA A 103 -7.14 -0.21 -6.16
N ARG A 104 -8.30 0.42 -6.31
CA ARG A 104 -9.57 -0.13 -5.81
C ARG A 104 -9.88 -1.49 -6.44
N LYS A 105 -9.60 -1.69 -7.74
CA LYS A 105 -9.85 -3.00 -8.39
C LYS A 105 -8.99 -4.09 -7.78
N GLU A 106 -7.69 -3.84 -7.61
CA GLU A 106 -6.75 -4.79 -6.99
C GLU A 106 -7.13 -5.08 -5.53
N ILE A 107 -7.58 -4.05 -4.80
CA ILE A 107 -8.03 -4.21 -3.41
C ILE A 107 -9.36 -5.00 -3.34
N GLU A 108 -10.30 -4.79 -4.26
CA GLU A 108 -11.54 -5.60 -4.35
C GLU A 108 -11.22 -7.08 -4.62
N GLU A 109 -10.23 -7.37 -5.47
CA GLU A 109 -9.77 -8.74 -5.74
C GLU A 109 -9.12 -9.37 -4.51
N LEU A 110 -8.31 -8.61 -3.77
CA LEU A 110 -7.67 -9.08 -2.53
C LEU A 110 -8.69 -9.40 -1.43
N ILE A 111 -9.69 -8.54 -1.22
CA ILE A 111 -10.64 -8.66 -0.12
C ILE A 111 -11.83 -9.56 -0.49
N GLY A 112 -12.16 -9.66 -1.78
CA GLY A 112 -13.28 -10.47 -2.27
C GLY A 112 -14.67 -9.82 -2.11
N ASN A 113 -14.75 -8.51 -1.87
CA ASN A 113 -15.99 -7.75 -1.78
C ASN A 113 -15.87 -6.36 -2.43
N LYS A 114 -16.93 -5.54 -2.38
CA LYS A 114 -16.89 -4.17 -2.92
C LYS A 114 -16.12 -3.23 -2.00
N VAL A 115 -15.41 -2.28 -2.60
CA VAL A 115 -14.60 -1.31 -1.86
C VAL A 115 -15.04 0.11 -2.17
N PHE A 116 -15.23 0.91 -1.12
CA PHE A 116 -15.28 2.36 -1.22
C PHE A 116 -13.91 2.92 -0.80
N LEU A 117 -13.13 3.41 -1.77
CA LEU A 117 -11.80 3.96 -1.53
C LEU A 117 -11.81 5.49 -1.59
N GLU A 118 -11.49 6.13 -0.47
CA GLU A 118 -11.34 7.58 -0.33
C GLU A 118 -9.86 7.93 -0.18
N LEU A 119 -9.32 8.72 -1.13
CA LEU A 119 -7.92 9.13 -1.14
C LEU A 119 -7.76 10.63 -0.94
N HIS A 120 -6.95 11.03 0.03
CA HIS A 120 -6.59 12.43 0.29
C HIS A 120 -5.10 12.67 0.12
N VAL A 121 -4.72 13.73 -0.62
CA VAL A 121 -3.31 14.11 -0.79
C VAL A 121 -2.94 15.22 0.22
N LYS A 122 -1.99 14.92 1.10
CA LYS A 122 -1.52 15.80 2.17
C LYS A 122 -0.03 16.11 2.00
N VAL A 123 0.37 17.33 2.32
CA VAL A 123 1.79 17.71 2.34
C VAL A 123 2.33 17.54 3.76
N MET A 124 3.43 16.81 3.90
CA MET A 124 4.18 16.65 5.14
C MET A 124 5.66 16.88 4.81
N LYS A 125 6.22 18.02 5.25
CA LYS A 125 7.58 18.40 4.88
C LYS A 125 8.61 17.54 5.62
N ASN A 126 9.63 17.07 4.89
CA ASN A 126 10.78 16.33 5.43
C ASN A 126 10.41 15.14 6.32
N TRP A 127 9.30 14.46 6.02
CA TRP A 127 8.78 13.36 6.84
C TRP A 127 9.75 12.17 6.90
N ARG A 128 10.54 11.97 5.83
CA ARG A 128 11.54 10.89 5.73
C ARG A 128 12.67 11.01 6.74
N ASP A 129 12.99 12.24 7.17
CA ASP A 129 14.05 12.51 8.14
C ASP A 129 13.52 12.67 9.58
N ASN A 130 12.20 12.61 9.76
CA ASN A 130 11.55 12.82 11.04
C ASN A 130 11.09 11.50 11.64
N ILE A 131 11.78 11.04 12.69
CA ILE A 131 11.48 9.79 13.41
C ILE A 131 10.01 9.73 13.86
N LYS A 132 9.41 10.84 14.31
CA LYS A 132 8.00 10.86 14.74
C LYS A 132 7.06 10.60 13.56
N ASP A 133 7.38 11.15 12.40
CA ASP A 133 6.58 10.97 11.19
C ASP A 133 6.77 9.55 10.62
N LEU A 134 8.00 9.03 10.62
CA LEU A 134 8.29 7.64 10.25
C LEU A 134 7.52 6.63 11.12
N LYS A 135 7.50 6.83 12.44
CA LYS A 135 6.68 6.02 13.35
C LYS A 135 5.20 6.12 13.03
N LYS A 136 4.71 7.36 12.83
CA LYS A 136 3.30 7.60 12.49
C LYS A 136 2.89 6.92 11.18
N LEU A 137 3.80 6.85 10.20
CA LEU A 137 3.58 6.24 8.91
C LEU A 137 3.81 4.71 8.91
N GLY A 138 4.23 4.12 10.03
CA GLY A 138 4.44 2.68 10.15
C GLY A 138 5.79 2.18 9.63
N TYR A 139 6.73 3.08 9.30
CA TYR A 139 8.08 2.71 8.84
C TYR A 139 9.04 2.37 9.98
N ILE A 140 8.69 2.72 11.21
CA ILE A 140 9.41 2.32 12.42
C ILE A 140 8.38 1.72 13.37
N VAL A 141 8.61 0.46 13.74
CA VAL A 141 7.89 -0.24 14.80
C VAL A 141 8.79 -0.19 16.04
N ASP A 142 8.20 0.14 17.20
CA ASP A 142 8.90 0.12 18.49
C ASP A 142 9.29 -1.30 18.92
#